data_AF-A0A8T3ZHT0-F1
#
_entry.id   AF-A0A8T3ZHT0-F1
#
_cell.length_a   1.000
_cell.length_b   1.000
_cell.length_c   1.000
_cell.angle_alpha   90.00
_cell.angle_beta   90.00
_cell.angle_gamma   90.00
#
_symmetry.space_group_name_H-M   'P 1'
#
loop_
_entity.id
_entity.type
_entity.pdbx_description
1 polymer ?
#
loop_
_entity_poly.entity_id
_entity_poly.type
_entity_poly.pdbx_seq_one_letter_code
_entity_poly.pdbx_strand_id
1 'polypeptide(L)'
;MMQTIWIQQMVEARFFDALHTNGIAKALAECIEANHTPFYMPQVVDARIGAAKDSPIIRKWWTTPSVCVTGKSKGGHKVVVYAHVPNYFSDPANIKTARKAGLRNGAGIMPELEFYALLDREDNRTVFVVDYATLRATPASVVNAVSKAHKHPQTIPFLGGKERAEQYLATHAEVYGSRIVIWHSDDLDENPRGRLLFLGDDGDSLGLICSNSLDHRGRFLGMGATERRENGLVREAHARNGTAPDLEAVLGKLDHLLAPAIRDRAREELAPLYRKQ
;
A
#
# COMPACT_ATOMS: atom_id res chain seq x y z
N MET A 1 6.35 9.68 26.00
CA MET A 1 4.96 9.19 26.20
C MET A 1 4.42 8.42 24.99
N MET A 2 4.88 8.65 23.75
CA MET A 2 4.52 7.81 22.58
C MET A 2 5.01 6.35 22.69
N GLN A 3 6.21 6.09 23.21
CA GLN A 3 6.84 4.76 23.22
C GLN A 3 6.01 3.66 23.91
N THR A 4 5.27 3.97 24.98
CA THR A 4 4.55 2.97 25.78
C THR A 4 3.28 2.45 25.08
N ILE A 5 2.61 3.29 24.28
CA ILE A 5 1.37 2.94 23.57
C ILE A 5 1.66 1.97 22.41
N TRP A 6 2.80 2.14 21.73
CA TRP A 6 3.19 1.29 20.60
C TRP A 6 3.59 -0.13 21.01
N ILE A 7 4.20 -0.29 22.19
CA ILE A 7 4.58 -1.61 22.71
C ILE A 7 3.33 -2.47 22.98
N GLN A 8 2.23 -1.88 23.46
CA GLN A 8 0.96 -2.60 23.61
C GLN A 8 0.32 -2.98 22.27
N GLN A 9 0.35 -2.09 21.26
CA GLN A 9 -0.22 -2.37 19.93
C GLN A 9 0.46 -3.54 19.20
N MET A 10 1.75 -3.78 19.46
CA MET A 10 2.49 -4.90 18.86
C MET A 10 2.20 -6.26 19.52
N VAL A 11 1.68 -6.30 20.75
CA VAL A 11 1.34 -7.54 21.48
C VAL A 11 0.08 -8.22 20.92
N GLU A 12 -0.73 -7.50 20.13
CA GLU A 12 -2.03 -7.99 19.62
C GLU A 12 -2.09 -8.11 18.09
N ALA A 13 -0.97 -7.91 17.39
CA ALA A 13 -0.93 -8.05 15.95
C ALA A 13 -0.93 -9.54 15.54
N ARG A 14 -1.79 -9.91 14.59
CA ARG A 14 -1.93 -11.27 14.07
C ARG A 14 -1.43 -11.37 12.64
N PHE A 15 -0.86 -12.51 12.30
CA PHE A 15 -0.36 -12.80 10.94
C PHE A 15 -1.41 -13.57 10.15
N PHE A 16 -1.59 -13.17 8.89
CA PHE A 16 -2.47 -13.82 7.94
C PHE A 16 -1.66 -14.18 6.70
N ASP A 17 -1.42 -15.49 6.51
CA ASP A 17 -0.48 -16.02 5.53
C ASP A 17 -1.21 -16.90 4.49
N ALA A 18 -1.02 -16.59 3.21
CA ALA A 18 -1.39 -17.48 2.11
C ALA A 18 -0.20 -17.57 1.14
N LEU A 19 0.65 -18.59 1.38
CA LEU A 19 1.98 -18.70 0.76
C LEU A 19 2.00 -19.45 -0.58
N HIS A 20 0.86 -19.58 -1.24
CA HIS A 20 0.73 -20.12 -2.60
C HIS A 20 0.50 -18.99 -3.61
N THR A 21 0.65 -19.28 -4.90
CA THR A 21 0.24 -18.38 -5.98
C THR A 21 -1.22 -17.98 -5.79
N ASN A 22 -1.53 -16.70 -6.01
CA ASN A 22 -2.82 -16.07 -5.79
C ASN A 22 -3.19 -15.85 -4.32
N GLY A 23 -2.20 -15.95 -3.42
CA GLY A 23 -2.39 -15.87 -1.98
C GLY A 23 -2.75 -14.49 -1.46
N ILE A 24 -2.35 -13.40 -2.12
CA ILE A 24 -2.62 -12.02 -1.63
C ILE A 24 -4.09 -11.80 -1.28
N ALA A 25 -5.00 -12.04 -2.23
CA ALA A 25 -6.43 -11.81 -2.00
C ALA A 25 -6.99 -12.72 -0.90
N LYS A 26 -6.46 -13.93 -0.76
CA LYS A 26 -6.88 -14.87 0.29
C LYS A 26 -6.44 -14.40 1.68
N ALA A 27 -5.15 -14.09 1.85
CA ALA A 27 -4.62 -13.61 3.13
C ALA A 27 -5.28 -12.30 3.58
N LEU A 28 -5.54 -11.38 2.65
CA LEU A 28 -6.25 -10.13 2.95
C LEU A 28 -7.70 -10.39 3.36
N ALA A 29 -8.40 -11.30 2.67
CA ALA A 29 -9.77 -11.69 3.03
C ALA A 29 -9.81 -12.32 4.43
N GLU A 30 -8.93 -13.27 4.72
CA GLU A 30 -8.83 -13.93 6.03
C GLU A 30 -8.56 -12.92 7.17
N CYS A 31 -7.72 -11.90 6.92
CA CYS A 31 -7.50 -10.81 7.86
C CYS A 31 -8.80 -10.04 8.17
N ILE A 32 -9.54 -9.65 7.14
CA ILE A 32 -10.78 -8.86 7.27
C ILE A 32 -11.91 -9.72 7.89
N GLU A 33 -12.06 -10.97 7.47
CA GLU A 33 -13.06 -11.93 7.97
C GLU A 33 -12.84 -12.27 9.44
N ALA A 34 -11.57 -12.32 9.88
CA ALA A 34 -11.21 -12.45 11.28
C ALA A 34 -11.43 -11.16 12.10
N ASN A 35 -12.09 -10.14 11.53
CA ASN A 35 -12.34 -8.83 12.15
C ASN A 35 -11.05 -8.09 12.55
N HIS A 36 -10.01 -8.21 11.73
CA HIS A 36 -8.77 -7.44 11.88
C HIS A 36 -8.67 -6.38 10.79
N THR A 37 -8.06 -5.25 11.12
CA THR A 37 -7.69 -4.24 10.12
C THR A 37 -6.26 -4.50 9.65
N PRO A 38 -6.03 -4.74 8.35
CA PRO A 38 -4.67 -4.94 7.83
C PRO A 38 -3.86 -3.65 7.93
N PHE A 39 -2.58 -3.79 8.29
CA PHE A 39 -1.65 -2.66 8.34
C PHE A 39 -1.19 -2.25 6.94
N TYR A 40 -1.28 -0.95 6.68
CA TYR A 40 -0.60 -0.27 5.57
C TYR A 40 0.91 -0.19 5.84
N MET A 41 1.68 0.10 4.79
CA MET A 41 3.14 0.14 4.84
C MET A 41 3.72 0.96 6.01
N PRO A 42 3.23 2.18 6.31
CA PRO A 42 3.79 2.95 7.42
C PRO A 42 3.66 2.25 8.78
N GLN A 43 2.54 1.56 9.02
CA GLN A 43 2.31 0.82 10.27
C GLN A 43 3.18 -0.44 10.35
N VAL A 44 3.38 -1.14 9.24
CA VAL A 44 4.31 -2.29 9.19
C VAL A 44 5.77 -1.83 9.42
N VAL A 45 6.13 -0.67 8.87
CA VAL A 45 7.46 -0.06 9.07
C VAL A 45 7.65 0.35 10.53
N ASP A 46 6.66 1.02 11.13
CA ASP A 46 6.68 1.40 12.55
C ASP A 46 6.80 0.16 13.45
N ALA A 47 6.06 -0.91 13.13
CA ALA A 47 6.18 -2.19 13.82
C ALA A 47 7.60 -2.78 13.68
N ARG A 48 8.24 -2.71 12.51
CA ARG A 48 9.64 -3.17 12.36
C ARG A 48 10.64 -2.32 13.14
N ILE A 49 10.46 -1.01 13.19
CA ILE A 49 11.35 -0.12 13.95
C ILE A 49 11.30 -0.45 15.45
N GLY A 50 10.11 -0.74 15.98
CA GLY A 50 9.91 -1.07 17.39
C GLY A 50 10.17 -2.54 17.78
N ALA A 51 10.42 -3.41 16.81
CA ALA A 51 10.50 -4.85 17.04
C ALA A 51 11.85 -5.32 17.60
N ALA A 52 11.83 -6.39 18.39
CA ALA A 52 13.04 -7.13 18.75
C ALA A 52 13.67 -7.77 17.49
N LYS A 53 15.01 -7.85 17.46
CA LYS A 53 15.80 -8.30 16.30
C LYS A 53 15.48 -9.72 15.84
N ASP A 54 15.07 -10.60 16.75
CA ASP A 54 14.70 -11.99 16.48
C ASP A 54 13.20 -12.19 16.26
N SER A 55 12.41 -11.12 16.34
CA SER A 55 10.95 -11.20 16.19
C SER A 55 10.55 -11.64 14.78
N PRO A 56 9.38 -12.28 14.64
CA PRO A 56 8.82 -12.58 13.32
C PRO A 56 8.54 -11.35 12.47
N ILE A 57 8.37 -10.16 13.07
CA ILE A 57 8.12 -8.89 12.37
C ILE A 57 9.34 -8.47 11.54
N ILE A 58 10.53 -8.73 12.07
CA ILE A 58 11.82 -8.54 11.40
C ILE A 58 12.09 -9.67 10.39
N ARG A 59 12.00 -10.93 10.83
CA ARG A 59 12.44 -12.10 10.04
C ARG A 59 11.54 -12.49 8.87
N LYS A 60 10.38 -11.86 8.70
CA LYS A 60 9.42 -12.19 7.65
C LYS A 60 9.17 -10.99 6.75
N TRP A 61 9.04 -11.26 5.45
CA TRP A 61 8.55 -10.26 4.51
C TRP A 61 7.06 -9.97 4.78
N TRP A 62 6.56 -8.82 4.34
CA TRP A 62 5.16 -8.41 4.53
C TRP A 62 4.59 -7.82 3.25
N THR A 63 3.35 -8.16 2.92
CA THR A 63 2.50 -7.44 1.97
C THR A 63 1.58 -6.49 2.74
N THR A 64 1.26 -5.34 2.15
CA THR A 64 0.34 -4.38 2.76
C THR A 64 -0.75 -3.96 1.76
N PRO A 65 -1.90 -3.43 2.22
CA PRO A 65 -2.89 -2.85 1.32
C PRO A 65 -2.45 -1.50 0.73
N SER A 66 -1.26 -1.00 1.09
CA SER A 66 -0.67 0.14 0.40
C SER A 66 -0.36 -0.23 -1.04
N VAL A 67 -0.53 0.74 -1.93
CA VAL A 67 -0.33 0.57 -3.36
C VAL A 67 0.75 1.48 -3.89
N CYS A 68 1.39 1.05 -4.97
CA CYS A 68 1.97 1.94 -5.96
C CYS A 68 1.15 1.82 -7.24
N VAL A 69 0.79 2.95 -7.86
CA VAL A 69 -0.05 3.01 -9.05
C VAL A 69 0.57 3.96 -10.07
N THR A 70 0.83 3.47 -11.28
CA THR A 70 1.34 4.27 -12.39
C THR A 70 0.21 4.62 -13.33
N GLY A 71 0.13 5.88 -13.76
CA GLY A 71 -0.91 6.34 -14.68
C GLY A 71 -0.63 7.75 -15.21
N LYS A 72 -1.61 8.29 -15.93
CA LYS A 72 -1.59 9.69 -16.40
C LYS A 72 -2.59 10.49 -15.57
N SER A 73 -2.20 11.68 -15.10
CA SER A 73 -3.13 12.62 -14.48
C SER A 73 -4.15 13.14 -15.49
N LYS A 74 -5.19 13.86 -15.02
CA LYS A 74 -6.18 14.52 -15.88
C LYS A 74 -5.54 15.47 -16.91
N GLY A 75 -4.38 16.05 -16.59
CA GLY A 75 -3.59 16.90 -17.50
C GLY A 75 -2.64 16.14 -18.43
N GLY A 76 -2.66 14.80 -18.41
CA GLY A 76 -1.80 13.95 -19.24
C GLY A 76 -0.39 13.71 -18.68
N HIS A 77 -0.06 14.24 -17.50
CA HIS A 77 1.25 14.03 -16.87
C HIS A 77 1.39 12.60 -16.35
N LYS A 78 2.50 11.94 -16.68
CA LYS A 78 2.80 10.57 -16.23
C LYS A 78 3.31 10.60 -14.79
N VAL A 79 2.68 9.88 -13.89
CA VAL A 79 3.01 9.90 -12.47
C VAL A 79 2.91 8.51 -11.84
N VAL A 80 3.57 8.34 -10.70
CA VAL A 80 3.47 7.17 -9.82
C VAL A 80 2.96 7.62 -8.46
N VAL A 81 1.84 7.05 -8.03
CA VAL A 81 1.20 7.34 -6.75
C VAL A 81 1.54 6.25 -5.76
N TYR A 82 2.05 6.61 -4.59
CA TYR A 82 2.15 5.73 -3.43
C TYR A 82 1.05 6.10 -2.44
N ALA A 83 0.14 5.17 -2.16
CA ALA A 83 -1.01 5.43 -1.30
C ALA A 83 -1.07 4.45 -0.13
N HIS A 84 -1.20 4.99 1.08
CA HIS A 84 -1.32 4.25 2.35
C HIS A 84 -2.70 4.41 2.97
N VAL A 85 -3.72 4.52 2.13
CA VAL A 85 -5.12 4.70 2.50
C VAL A 85 -5.99 3.66 1.78
N PRO A 86 -7.25 3.46 2.23
CA PRO A 86 -8.21 2.66 1.49
C PRO A 86 -8.30 3.07 0.02
N ASN A 87 -8.09 2.09 -0.85
CA ASN A 87 -8.04 2.22 -2.30
C ASN A 87 -8.65 0.97 -2.96
N TYR A 88 -8.84 0.99 -4.27
CA TYR A 88 -9.38 -0.13 -5.05
C TYR A 88 -8.79 -1.52 -4.68
N PHE A 89 -7.47 -1.65 -4.51
CA PHE A 89 -6.82 -2.93 -4.16
C PHE A 89 -6.75 -3.21 -2.65
N SER A 90 -7.35 -2.38 -1.80
CA SER A 90 -7.59 -2.73 -0.39
C SER A 90 -8.75 -3.71 -0.22
N ASP A 91 -9.51 -4.00 -1.28
CA ASP A 91 -10.56 -5.02 -1.29
C ASP A 91 -10.06 -6.31 -1.98
N PRO A 92 -10.08 -7.48 -1.29
CA PRO A 92 -9.77 -8.77 -1.87
C PRO A 92 -10.52 -9.10 -3.17
N ALA A 93 -11.78 -8.69 -3.30
CA ALA A 93 -12.60 -8.93 -4.47
C ALA A 93 -12.05 -8.19 -5.70
N ASN A 94 -11.61 -6.95 -5.51
CA ASN A 94 -11.04 -6.12 -6.58
C ASN A 94 -9.69 -6.66 -7.05
N ILE A 95 -8.88 -7.22 -6.15
CA ILE A 95 -7.66 -7.94 -6.53
C ILE A 95 -8.01 -9.16 -7.40
N LYS A 96 -9.03 -9.95 -7.02
CA LYS A 96 -9.50 -11.09 -7.83
C LYS A 96 -10.02 -10.63 -9.20
N THR A 97 -10.77 -9.53 -9.25
CA THR A 97 -11.30 -8.95 -10.49
C THR A 97 -10.18 -8.48 -11.42
N ALA A 98 -9.20 -7.73 -10.92
CA ALA A 98 -8.06 -7.28 -11.72
C ALA A 98 -7.21 -8.44 -12.25
N ARG A 99 -7.08 -9.52 -11.47
CA ARG A 99 -6.43 -10.77 -11.94
C ARG A 99 -7.21 -11.43 -13.06
N LYS A 100 -8.54 -11.56 -12.93
CA LYS A 100 -9.40 -12.13 -13.98
C LYS A 100 -9.37 -11.30 -15.27
N ALA A 101 -9.26 -9.98 -15.15
CA ALA A 101 -9.14 -9.05 -16.27
C ALA A 101 -7.77 -9.09 -16.97
N GLY A 102 -6.78 -9.80 -16.41
CA GLY A 102 -5.43 -9.93 -16.94
C GLY A 102 -4.44 -8.94 -16.32
N LEU A 103 -3.34 -9.48 -15.82
CA LEU A 103 -2.21 -8.69 -15.29
C LEU A 103 -1.22 -8.37 -16.42
N ARG A 104 -0.67 -7.16 -16.44
CA ARG A 104 0.47 -6.81 -17.31
C ARG A 104 1.71 -6.71 -16.45
N ASN A 105 2.70 -7.57 -16.70
CA ASN A 105 3.92 -7.70 -15.88
C ASN A 105 3.62 -7.93 -14.38
N GLY A 106 2.43 -8.42 -14.03
CA GLY A 106 1.96 -8.59 -12.66
C GLY A 106 1.18 -7.40 -12.06
N ALA A 107 1.10 -6.26 -12.74
CA ALA A 107 0.27 -5.13 -12.30
C ALA A 107 -1.18 -5.26 -12.79
N GLY A 108 -2.13 -4.99 -11.90
CA GLY A 108 -3.57 -5.00 -12.20
C GLY A 108 -4.05 -3.63 -12.65
N ILE A 109 -5.10 -3.61 -13.46
CA ILE A 109 -5.79 -2.37 -13.85
C ILE A 109 -6.48 -1.77 -12.61
N MET A 110 -6.21 -0.49 -12.35
CA MET A 110 -6.98 0.33 -11.41
C MET A 110 -7.98 1.18 -12.21
N PRO A 111 -9.24 1.30 -11.78
CA PRO A 111 -10.20 2.17 -12.44
C PRO A 111 -9.68 3.61 -12.48
N GLU A 112 -9.91 4.30 -13.59
CA GLU A 112 -9.35 5.64 -13.79
C GLU A 112 -9.82 6.64 -12.73
N LEU A 113 -11.10 6.58 -12.37
CA LEU A 113 -11.69 7.44 -11.34
C LEU A 113 -11.13 7.15 -9.94
N GLU A 114 -10.77 5.90 -9.64
CA GLU A 114 -10.07 5.54 -8.40
C GLU A 114 -8.66 6.14 -8.38
N PHE A 115 -7.95 6.05 -9.51
CA PHE A 115 -6.62 6.65 -9.65
C PHE A 115 -6.66 8.18 -9.48
N TYR A 116 -7.63 8.84 -10.11
CA TYR A 116 -7.85 10.29 -9.92
C TYR A 116 -8.23 10.64 -8.49
N ALA A 117 -9.07 9.84 -7.84
CA ALA A 117 -9.42 10.04 -6.44
C ALA A 117 -8.23 9.86 -5.49
N LEU A 118 -7.18 9.12 -5.89
CA LEU A 118 -5.91 9.08 -5.15
C LEU A 118 -5.07 10.33 -5.43
N LEU A 119 -4.95 10.77 -6.68
CA LEU A 119 -4.23 12.00 -7.03
C LEU A 119 -4.80 13.23 -6.33
N ASP A 120 -6.14 13.35 -6.29
CA ASP A 120 -6.82 14.46 -5.62
C ASP A 120 -6.65 14.43 -4.08
N ARG A 121 -6.07 13.35 -3.51
CA ARG A 121 -5.77 13.19 -2.07
C ARG A 121 -4.28 13.36 -1.74
N GLU A 122 -3.45 13.77 -2.70
CA GLU A 122 -2.03 14.01 -2.44
C GLU A 122 -1.86 14.98 -1.25
N ASP A 123 -1.16 14.51 -0.22
CA ASP A 123 -0.94 15.26 1.03
C ASP A 123 0.52 15.15 1.53
N ASN A 124 1.36 14.39 0.82
CA ASN A 124 2.74 14.08 1.21
C ASN A 124 2.88 13.47 2.62
N ARG A 125 1.82 12.78 3.08
CA ARG A 125 1.77 12.08 4.37
C ARG A 125 1.21 10.67 4.23
N THR A 126 0.05 10.56 3.59
CA THR A 126 -0.69 9.31 3.37
C THR A 126 -0.78 8.96 1.89
N VAL A 127 -0.75 9.96 1.00
CA VAL A 127 -0.66 9.79 -0.45
C VAL A 127 0.43 10.69 -0.99
N PHE A 128 1.33 10.08 -1.77
CA PHE A 128 2.50 10.72 -2.37
C PHE A 128 2.45 10.56 -3.87
N VAL A 129 2.82 11.61 -4.60
CA VAL A 129 2.93 11.57 -6.06
C VAL A 129 4.37 11.81 -6.46
N VAL A 130 4.88 10.93 -7.32
CA VAL A 130 6.23 10.99 -7.87
C VAL A 130 6.12 11.14 -9.38
N ASP A 131 6.91 12.04 -9.94
CA ASP A 131 7.04 12.13 -11.40
C ASP A 131 7.58 10.81 -11.97
N TYR A 132 6.91 10.29 -13.00
CA TYR A 132 7.25 9.00 -13.58
C TYR A 132 8.66 8.99 -14.17
N ALA A 133 9.07 10.06 -14.85
CA ALA A 133 10.41 10.12 -15.46
C ALA A 133 11.52 10.08 -14.40
N THR A 134 11.30 10.73 -13.26
CA THR A 134 12.20 10.73 -12.10
C THR A 134 12.37 9.33 -11.52
N LEU A 135 11.28 8.58 -11.34
CA LEU A 135 11.37 7.19 -10.87
C LEU A 135 12.10 6.29 -11.89
N ARG A 136 11.79 6.43 -13.19
CA ARG A 136 12.40 5.60 -14.25
C ARG A 136 13.88 5.89 -14.47
N ALA A 137 14.32 7.12 -14.27
CA ALA A 137 15.73 7.48 -14.35
C ALA A 137 16.56 6.85 -13.21
N THR A 138 15.91 6.40 -12.13
CA THR A 138 16.60 5.77 -10.99
C THR A 138 16.51 4.24 -11.11
N PRO A 139 17.63 3.51 -11.15
CA PRO A 139 17.61 2.06 -11.32
C PRO A 139 16.90 1.34 -10.17
N ALA A 140 15.97 0.44 -10.52
CA ALA A 140 15.51 -0.59 -9.60
C ALA A 140 16.69 -1.53 -9.31
N SER A 141 17.20 -1.51 -8.08
CA SER A 141 18.52 -2.08 -7.80
C SER A 141 18.77 -2.33 -6.31
N VAL A 142 19.89 -3.00 -6.05
CA VAL A 142 20.48 -3.09 -4.72
C VAL A 142 21.27 -1.81 -4.44
N VAL A 143 20.86 -1.06 -3.43
CA VAL A 143 21.61 0.06 -2.90
C VAL A 143 22.60 -0.46 -1.87
N ASN A 144 23.89 -0.48 -2.21
CA ASN A 144 24.96 -1.04 -1.37
C ASN A 144 25.35 -0.17 -0.16
N ALA A 145 24.81 1.03 -0.07
CA ALA A 145 24.93 1.90 1.09
C ALA A 145 23.54 2.41 1.46
N VAL A 146 22.93 1.83 2.49
CA VAL A 146 21.58 2.16 2.99
C VAL A 146 21.42 3.66 3.27
N SER A 147 22.50 4.34 3.66
CA SER A 147 22.54 5.79 3.80
C SER A 147 22.26 6.56 2.50
N LYS A 148 22.41 5.96 1.31
CA LYS A 148 22.04 6.54 0.02
C LYS A 148 20.60 6.22 -0.39
N ALA A 149 19.95 5.26 0.28
CA ALA A 149 18.59 4.85 -0.07
C ALA A 149 17.58 5.99 0.06
N HIS A 150 17.78 6.93 1.00
CA HIS A 150 16.91 8.11 1.14
C HIS A 150 16.84 8.98 -0.13
N LYS A 151 17.84 8.92 -1.01
CA LYS A 151 17.88 9.66 -2.27
C LYS A 151 17.06 9.01 -3.37
N HIS A 152 16.71 7.73 -3.24
CA HIS A 152 15.90 7.04 -4.23
C HIS A 152 14.46 7.57 -4.15
N PRO A 153 13.82 7.97 -5.28
CA PRO A 153 12.54 8.66 -5.28
C PRO A 153 11.38 7.82 -4.71
N GLN A 154 11.50 6.49 -4.72
CA GLN A 154 10.56 5.58 -4.05
C GLN A 154 10.64 5.61 -2.52
N THR A 155 11.79 5.87 -1.90
CA THR A 155 12.03 5.53 -0.48
C THR A 155 11.09 6.26 0.48
N ILE A 156 11.02 7.59 0.37
CA ILE A 156 10.17 8.41 1.25
C ILE A 156 8.68 8.13 1.00
N PRO A 157 8.18 8.14 -0.25
CA PRO A 157 6.81 7.76 -0.57
C PRO A 157 6.45 6.35 -0.12
N PHE A 158 7.35 5.37 -0.26
CA PHE A 158 7.09 3.98 0.11
C PHE A 158 6.96 3.81 1.63
N LEU A 159 7.84 4.48 2.38
CA LEU A 159 7.90 4.42 3.84
C LEU A 159 6.93 5.42 4.51
N GLY A 160 6.14 6.18 3.74
CA GLY A 160 5.12 7.06 4.28
C GLY A 160 5.66 8.28 5.03
N GLY A 161 6.78 8.85 4.59
CA GLY A 161 7.29 10.12 5.11
C GLY A 161 8.76 10.09 5.51
N LYS A 162 9.37 11.28 5.55
CA LYS A 162 10.82 11.46 5.70
C LYS A 162 11.35 10.93 7.04
N GLU A 163 10.72 11.32 8.15
CA GLU A 163 11.16 10.91 9.49
C GLU A 163 11.12 9.39 9.67
N ARG A 164 10.03 8.75 9.24
CA ARG A 164 9.90 7.29 9.26
C ARG A 164 10.92 6.61 8.36
N ALA A 165 11.19 7.19 7.19
CA ALA A 165 12.23 6.67 6.31
C ALA A 165 13.62 6.71 6.96
N GLU A 166 13.98 7.81 7.62
CA GLU A 166 15.26 7.95 8.32
C GLU A 166 15.39 6.92 9.46
N GLN A 167 14.35 6.77 10.29
CA GLN A 167 14.32 5.77 11.36
C GLN A 167 14.42 4.35 10.82
N TYR A 168 13.62 4.02 9.80
CA TYR A 168 13.64 2.70 9.19
C TYR A 168 15.00 2.35 8.59
N LEU A 169 15.64 3.28 7.88
CA LEU A 169 16.95 3.04 7.27
C LEU A 169 18.06 2.86 8.32
N ALA A 170 17.96 3.55 9.47
CA ALA A 170 18.85 3.33 10.60
C ALA A 170 18.63 1.91 11.20
N THR A 171 17.38 1.54 11.49
CA THR A 171 17.05 0.19 11.95
C THR A 171 17.48 -0.89 10.95
N HIS A 172 17.26 -0.65 9.65
CA HIS A 172 17.66 -1.57 8.59
C HIS A 172 19.18 -1.80 8.60
N ALA A 173 19.97 -0.74 8.77
CA ALA A 173 21.42 -0.82 8.87
C ALA A 173 21.88 -1.70 10.05
N GLU A 174 21.21 -1.57 11.20
CA GLU A 174 21.54 -2.30 12.43
C GLU A 174 21.10 -3.76 12.42
N VAL A 175 20.02 -4.08 11.70
CA VAL A 175 19.39 -5.40 11.69
C VAL A 175 19.85 -6.24 10.51
N TYR A 176 19.90 -5.66 9.32
CA TYR A 176 20.18 -6.38 8.07
C TYR A 176 21.47 -5.93 7.36
N GLY A 177 22.12 -4.87 7.87
CA GLY A 177 23.36 -4.36 7.32
C GLY A 177 23.16 -3.26 6.27
N SER A 178 24.25 -2.95 5.55
CA SER A 178 24.32 -1.75 4.71
C SER A 178 23.62 -1.86 3.35
N ARG A 179 23.13 -3.05 2.97
CA ARG A 179 22.50 -3.30 1.68
C ARG A 179 20.98 -3.24 1.83
N ILE A 180 20.32 -2.51 0.95
CA ILE A 180 18.87 -2.50 0.83
C ILE A 180 18.47 -2.57 -0.64
N VAL A 181 17.46 -3.37 -0.90
CA VAL A 181 16.85 -3.53 -2.22
C VAL A 181 15.76 -2.49 -2.41
N ILE A 182 15.72 -1.84 -3.58
CA ILE A 182 14.60 -0.98 -3.96
C ILE A 182 14.16 -1.40 -5.36
N TRP A 183 13.04 -2.11 -5.43
CA TRP A 183 12.49 -2.60 -6.69
C TRP A 183 11.20 -1.86 -7.05
N HIS A 184 11.12 -1.39 -8.29
CA HIS A 184 9.92 -0.90 -8.96
C HIS A 184 9.82 -1.49 -10.36
N SER A 185 8.67 -1.33 -11.00
CA SER A 185 8.40 -1.78 -12.36
C SER A 185 7.95 -0.64 -13.26
N ASP A 186 8.06 -0.86 -14.56
CA ASP A 186 7.45 0.00 -15.58
C ASP A 186 6.01 -0.46 -15.80
N ASP A 187 5.08 0.22 -15.14
CA ASP A 187 3.65 -0.09 -15.21
C ASP A 187 2.86 0.98 -15.99
N LEU A 188 3.53 1.87 -16.73
CA LEU A 188 2.86 2.88 -17.52
C LEU A 188 2.12 2.23 -18.70
N ASP A 189 0.81 2.44 -18.77
CA ASP A 189 -0.05 1.88 -19.80
C ASP A 189 -1.17 2.87 -20.20
N GLU A 190 -2.08 2.44 -21.08
CA GLU A 190 -3.31 3.16 -21.44
C GLU A 190 -4.21 3.38 -20.22
N ASN A 191 -4.39 2.35 -19.39
CA ASN A 191 -5.13 2.42 -18.14
C ASN A 191 -4.18 2.49 -16.94
N PRO A 192 -4.55 3.17 -15.84
CA PRO A 192 -3.75 3.14 -14.62
C PRO A 192 -3.54 1.70 -14.12
N ARG A 193 -2.32 1.39 -13.69
CA ARG A 193 -1.96 0.06 -13.19
C ARG A 193 -1.29 0.15 -11.85
N GLY A 194 -1.66 -0.76 -10.95
CA GLY A 194 -1.11 -0.76 -9.61
C GLY A 194 -0.75 -2.14 -9.08
N ARG A 195 0.07 -2.11 -8.04
CA ARG A 195 0.56 -3.25 -7.27
C ARG A 195 0.43 -2.92 -5.78
N LEU A 196 0.37 -3.97 -4.96
CA LEU A 196 0.53 -3.82 -3.52
C LEU A 196 2.02 -3.66 -3.17
N LEU A 197 2.31 -2.96 -2.06
CA LEU A 197 3.66 -2.78 -1.56
C LEU A 197 4.10 -3.95 -0.66
N PHE A 198 5.35 -4.38 -0.85
CA PHE A 198 5.99 -5.46 -0.10
C PHE A 198 7.25 -4.98 0.62
N LEU A 199 7.35 -5.30 1.90
CA LEU A 199 8.52 -5.05 2.73
C LEU A 199 9.27 -6.37 2.94
N GLY A 200 10.43 -6.53 2.33
CA GLY A 200 11.14 -7.82 2.34
C GLY A 200 11.92 -8.12 3.62
N ASP A 201 12.32 -9.38 3.82
CA ASP A 201 13.05 -9.90 4.97
C ASP A 201 14.55 -10.08 4.73
N ASP A 202 15.24 -10.77 5.64
CA ASP A 202 16.66 -11.09 5.64
C ASP A 202 17.13 -12.03 4.50
N GLY A 203 16.26 -12.36 3.55
CA GLY A 203 16.58 -13.12 2.33
C GLY A 203 16.81 -12.26 1.08
N ASP A 204 16.64 -12.87 -0.11
CA ASP A 204 16.90 -12.24 -1.42
C ASP A 204 15.99 -11.04 -1.75
N SER A 205 14.98 -10.77 -0.93
CA SER A 205 14.00 -9.71 -1.10
C SER A 205 14.22 -8.52 -0.15
N LEU A 206 15.36 -8.42 0.55
CA LEU A 206 15.63 -7.45 1.61
C LEU A 206 15.47 -5.97 1.23
N GLY A 207 14.25 -5.44 1.26
CA GLY A 207 14.01 -4.01 1.07
C GLY A 207 12.58 -3.61 0.65
N LEU A 208 12.49 -2.55 -0.16
CA LEU A 208 11.28 -1.84 -0.52
C LEU A 208 10.81 -2.28 -1.92
N ILE A 209 9.72 -3.04 -2.01
CA ILE A 209 9.33 -3.73 -3.24
C ILE A 209 7.95 -3.27 -3.73
N CYS A 210 7.94 -2.70 -4.93
CA CYS A 210 6.79 -2.28 -5.73
C CYS A 210 6.85 -2.94 -7.13
N SER A 211 7.40 -4.16 -7.23
CA SER A 211 7.51 -4.91 -8.50
C SER A 211 6.84 -6.28 -8.47
N ASN A 212 6.36 -6.72 -7.30
CA ASN A 212 5.70 -8.02 -7.18
C ASN A 212 4.34 -8.02 -7.90
N SER A 213 3.95 -9.20 -8.37
CA SER A 213 2.69 -9.41 -9.06
C SER A 213 1.50 -9.46 -8.08
N LEU A 214 0.32 -9.01 -8.50
CA LEU A 214 -0.91 -9.15 -7.72
C LEU A 214 -1.38 -10.61 -7.57
N ASP A 215 -0.82 -11.54 -8.34
CA ASP A 215 -1.03 -12.98 -8.18
C ASP A 215 0.03 -13.66 -7.30
N HIS A 216 0.85 -12.89 -6.58
CA HIS A 216 1.88 -13.45 -5.70
C HIS A 216 1.27 -14.07 -4.42
N ARG A 217 2.17 -14.63 -3.60
CA ARG A 217 1.93 -15.03 -2.20
C ARG A 217 1.60 -13.78 -1.36
N GLY A 218 0.73 -13.93 -0.37
CA GLY A 218 0.33 -12.86 0.54
C GLY A 218 0.68 -13.15 2.00
N ARG A 219 1.11 -12.11 2.71
CA ARG A 219 1.32 -12.13 4.16
C ARG A 219 0.99 -10.77 4.74
N PHE A 220 -0.06 -10.66 5.53
CA PHE A 220 -0.52 -9.41 6.13
C PHE A 220 -0.36 -9.44 7.65
N LEU A 221 0.01 -8.28 8.19
CA LEU A 221 -0.07 -7.99 9.62
C LEU A 221 -1.43 -7.30 9.88
N GLY A 222 -2.22 -7.81 10.81
CA GLY A 222 -3.55 -7.26 11.14
C GLY A 222 -3.71 -6.98 12.62
N MET A 223 -4.47 -5.93 12.95
CA MET A 223 -4.78 -5.53 14.33
C MET A 223 -6.24 -5.85 14.68
N GLY A 224 -6.46 -6.47 15.83
CA GLY A 224 -7.77 -6.90 16.32
C GLY A 224 -8.70 -5.73 16.69
N ALA A 225 -10.00 -6.01 16.78
CA ALA A 225 -11.04 -5.01 17.03
C ALA A 225 -11.26 -4.64 18.52
N THR A 226 -10.66 -5.38 19.46
CA THR A 226 -11.01 -5.33 20.90
C THR A 226 -10.75 -3.96 21.55
N GLU A 227 -9.85 -3.13 21.00
CA GLU A 227 -9.54 -1.80 21.53
C GLU A 227 -10.16 -0.61 20.76
N ARG A 228 -11.14 -0.80 19.87
CA ARG A 228 -11.90 0.38 19.36
C ARG A 228 -12.65 1.15 20.46
N ARG A 229 -12.79 0.59 21.67
CA ARG A 229 -13.64 1.12 22.74
C ARG A 229 -12.92 1.82 23.90
N GLU A 230 -11.62 1.62 24.12
CA GLU A 230 -10.98 2.15 25.36
C GLU A 230 -10.00 3.32 25.17
N ASN A 231 -9.43 3.54 23.99
CA ASN A 231 -8.45 4.61 23.78
C ASN A 231 -9.00 5.81 22.99
N GLY A 232 -9.86 6.61 23.63
CA GLY A 232 -10.55 7.81 23.12
C GLY A 232 -9.68 9.01 22.71
N LEU A 233 -8.53 8.81 22.06
CA LEU A 233 -7.63 9.88 21.60
C LEU A 233 -7.02 9.61 20.20
N VAL A 234 -7.84 9.24 19.21
CA VAL A 234 -7.63 9.63 17.79
C VAL A 234 -9.02 9.76 17.15
N ARG A 235 -9.79 10.76 17.57
CA ARG A 235 -10.99 11.18 16.84
C ARG A 235 -10.53 12.06 15.68
N GLU A 236 -11.04 11.71 14.49
CA GLU A 236 -10.86 12.36 13.18
C GLU A 236 -9.71 11.83 12.29
N ALA A 237 -9.88 10.61 11.74
CA ALA A 237 -9.54 10.24 10.35
C ALA A 237 -9.59 8.72 10.06
N HIS A 238 -9.65 7.86 11.08
CA HIS A 238 -9.46 6.39 10.88
C HIS A 238 -10.71 5.53 11.13
N ALA A 239 -11.87 6.14 11.34
CA ALA A 239 -13.13 5.43 11.58
C ALA A 239 -13.98 5.25 10.32
N ARG A 240 -13.43 4.62 9.28
CA ARG A 240 -14.19 3.78 8.35
C ARG A 240 -13.32 2.56 8.09
N ASN A 241 -13.89 1.38 8.28
CA ASN A 241 -13.20 0.08 8.17
C ASN A 241 -12.21 0.09 7.00
N GLY A 242 -11.01 -0.51 7.18
CA GLY A 242 -9.94 -0.60 6.18
C GLY A 242 -10.27 -1.39 4.90
N THR A 243 -11.54 -1.40 4.51
CA THR A 243 -12.09 -1.82 3.23
C THR A 243 -11.96 -0.68 2.23
N ALA A 244 -11.79 -0.99 0.94
CA ALA A 244 -11.84 0.00 -0.14
C ALA A 244 -13.06 0.93 0.01
N PRO A 245 -12.96 2.21 -0.42
CA PRO A 245 -14.12 3.10 -0.44
C PRO A 245 -15.26 2.45 -1.23
N ASP A 246 -16.51 2.59 -0.78
CA ASP A 246 -17.66 2.18 -1.60
C ASP A 246 -17.84 3.12 -2.80
N LEU A 247 -18.58 2.67 -3.81
CA LEU A 247 -18.81 3.43 -5.05
C LEU A 247 -19.34 4.86 -4.77
N GLU A 248 -20.26 5.01 -3.81
CA GLU A 248 -20.83 6.32 -3.50
C GLU A 248 -19.80 7.25 -2.84
N ALA A 249 -18.90 6.72 -2.01
CA ALA A 249 -17.79 7.47 -1.43
C ALA A 249 -16.79 7.94 -2.49
N VAL A 250 -16.61 7.17 -3.57
CA VAL A 250 -15.77 7.56 -4.72
C VAL A 250 -16.47 8.66 -5.53
N LEU A 251 -17.72 8.44 -5.91
CA LEU A 251 -18.52 9.39 -6.69
C LEU A 251 -18.69 10.71 -5.93
N GLY A 252 -18.98 10.67 -4.63
CA GLY A 252 -19.18 11.87 -3.81
C GLY A 252 -17.93 12.76 -3.70
N LYS A 253 -16.71 12.19 -3.79
CA LYS A 253 -15.48 13.00 -3.87
C LYS A 253 -15.31 13.68 -5.22
N LEU A 254 -15.94 13.17 -6.26
CA LEU A 254 -15.91 13.70 -7.61
C LEU A 254 -17.08 14.66 -7.90
N ASP A 255 -18.03 14.83 -6.96
CA ASP A 255 -19.24 15.64 -7.15
C ASP A 255 -18.95 17.10 -7.53
N HIS A 256 -17.85 17.67 -7.04
CA HIS A 256 -17.44 19.04 -7.37
C HIS A 256 -16.69 19.15 -8.71
N LEU A 257 -16.36 18.02 -9.33
CA LEU A 257 -15.53 17.92 -10.53
C LEU A 257 -16.29 17.39 -11.75
N LEU A 258 -17.42 16.72 -11.54
CA LEU A 258 -18.20 16.08 -12.60
C LEU A 258 -19.57 16.75 -12.73
N ALA A 259 -19.93 17.13 -13.95
CA ALA A 259 -21.32 17.48 -14.26
C ALA A 259 -22.25 16.27 -13.98
N PRO A 260 -23.53 16.49 -13.62
CA PRO A 260 -24.44 15.39 -13.28
C PRO A 260 -24.49 14.26 -14.32
N ALA A 261 -24.51 14.59 -15.62
CA ALA A 261 -24.52 13.59 -16.69
C ALA A 261 -23.22 12.74 -16.75
N ILE A 262 -22.08 13.29 -16.34
CA ILE A 262 -20.81 12.57 -16.26
C ILE A 262 -20.79 11.66 -15.02
N ARG A 263 -21.48 12.04 -13.94
CA ARG A 263 -21.62 11.23 -12.73
C ARG A 263 -22.41 9.94 -12.99
N ASP A 264 -23.49 10.01 -13.77
CA ASP A 264 -24.27 8.83 -14.13
C ASP A 264 -23.46 7.83 -14.96
N ARG A 265 -22.70 8.35 -15.93
CA ARG A 265 -21.76 7.53 -16.71
C ARG A 265 -20.65 6.93 -15.85
N ALA A 266 -20.06 7.71 -14.94
CA ALA A 266 -19.07 7.24 -13.99
C ALA A 266 -19.62 6.12 -13.09
N ARG A 267 -20.88 6.24 -12.65
CA ARG A 267 -21.58 5.20 -11.89
C ARG A 267 -21.75 3.93 -12.73
N GLU A 268 -22.16 4.03 -13.99
CA GLU A 268 -22.30 2.88 -14.89
C GLU A 268 -20.97 2.16 -15.15
N GLU A 269 -19.89 2.91 -15.38
CA GLU A 269 -18.56 2.37 -15.65
C GLU A 269 -17.95 1.70 -14.41
N LEU A 270 -18.15 2.27 -13.22
CA LEU A 270 -17.59 1.73 -11.98
C LEU A 270 -18.46 0.64 -11.34
N ALA A 271 -19.80 0.69 -11.48
CA ALA A 271 -20.69 -0.23 -10.77
C ALA A 271 -20.33 -1.72 -10.92
N PRO A 272 -19.93 -2.25 -12.09
CA PRO A 272 -19.50 -3.64 -12.22
C PRO A 272 -18.30 -4.01 -11.34
N LEU A 273 -17.45 -3.04 -11.02
CA LEU A 273 -16.22 -3.20 -10.24
C LEU A 273 -16.48 -3.21 -8.72
N TYR A 274 -17.61 -2.65 -8.26
CA TYR A 274 -17.99 -2.58 -6.85
C TYR A 274 -19.11 -3.55 -6.44
N ARG A 275 -19.61 -4.37 -7.37
CA ARG A 275 -20.59 -5.41 -7.02
C ARG A 275 -19.91 -6.49 -6.20
N LYS A 276 -20.30 -6.63 -4.92
CA LYS A 276 -19.99 -7.81 -4.10
C LYS A 276 -20.53 -9.04 -4.84
N GLN A 277 -19.62 -9.88 -5.37
CA GLN A 277 -19.95 -11.21 -5.89
C GLN A 277 -19.85 -12.24 -4.77
#